data_AF-A0A949T5X3-F1
#
_entry.id   AF-A0A949T5X3-F1
#
_cell.length_a   1.000
_cell.length_b   1.000
_cell.length_c   1.000
_cell.angle_alpha   90.00
_cell.angle_beta   90.00
_cell.angle_gamma   90.00
#
_symmetry.space_group_name_H-M   'P 1'
#
loop_
_entity.id
_entity.type
_entity.pdbx_description
1 polymer ?
#
loop_
_entity_poly.entity_id
_entity_poly.type
_entity_poly.pdbx_seq_one_letter_code
_entity_poly.pdbx_strand_id
1 'polypeptide(L)'
;MIDLTNFADGSKVTVDYTISREADFNNEVYFYAVDDITGAVDGVAVGDEGYLQAALNNLVSSVLSTSDDNTENGTLEFDAGSLIAPLIIADSNLETAQDGDASVYFSFAGANGDGFDHIKMLDDNTFGFEDLPNGGDRDFNDIVITVNNFTA
;
A
#
# COMPACT_ATOMS: atom_id res chain seq x y z
N MET A 1 5.63 -5.04 -4.23
CA MET A 1 5.02 -5.97 -3.26
C MET A 1 6.07 -6.45 -2.28
N ILE A 2 5.65 -6.90 -1.10
CA ILE A 2 6.45 -7.62 -0.11
C ILE A 2 6.16 -9.11 -0.30
N ASP A 3 7.20 -9.93 -0.39
CA ASP A 3 7.08 -11.37 -0.58
C ASP A 3 7.43 -12.12 0.71
N LEU A 4 6.41 -12.71 1.36
CA LEU A 4 6.56 -13.51 2.57
C LEU A 4 6.42 -15.02 2.30
N THR A 5 6.41 -15.46 1.04
CA THR A 5 6.21 -16.87 0.65
C THR A 5 7.34 -17.80 1.10
N ASN A 6 8.50 -17.24 1.45
CA ASN A 6 9.64 -17.99 1.97
C ASN A 6 9.59 -18.24 3.48
N PHE A 7 8.61 -17.68 4.20
CA PHE A 7 8.39 -17.94 5.63
C PHE A 7 7.42 -19.12 5.81
N ALA A 8 7.53 -19.82 6.94
CA ALA A 8 6.75 -21.03 7.17
C ALA A 8 5.28 -20.71 7.41
N ASP A 9 4.38 -21.34 6.64
CA ASP A 9 2.94 -21.17 6.76
C ASP A 9 2.42 -21.35 8.20
N GLY A 10 1.44 -20.53 8.57
CA GLY A 10 0.80 -20.56 9.89
C GLY A 10 1.58 -19.82 10.99
N SER A 11 2.71 -19.19 10.66
CA SER A 11 3.40 -18.23 11.53
C SER A 11 3.05 -16.77 11.15
N LYS A 12 3.47 -15.85 12.01
CA LYS A 12 3.44 -14.42 11.76
C LYS A 12 4.85 -13.93 11.43
N VAL A 13 4.95 -12.91 10.60
CA VAL A 13 6.19 -12.19 10.30
C VAL A 13 6.03 -10.76 10.78
N THR A 14 6.82 -10.38 11.77
CA THR A 14 6.95 -8.98 12.20
C THR A 14 7.85 -8.23 11.23
N VAL A 15 7.38 -7.08 10.78
CA VAL A 15 8.10 -6.20 9.86
C VAL A 15 8.35 -4.86 10.53
N ASP A 16 9.63 -4.47 10.63
CA ASP A 16 10.00 -3.11 11.03
C ASP A 16 9.91 -2.20 9.80
N TYR A 17 9.28 -1.04 9.93
CA TYR A 17 9.20 -0.06 8.85
C TYR A 17 9.61 1.34 9.30
N THR A 18 10.06 2.13 8.32
CA THR A 18 10.20 3.58 8.42
C THR A 18 9.23 4.22 7.44
N ILE A 19 8.50 5.24 7.87
CA ILE A 19 7.60 6.05 7.04
C ILE A 19 8.02 7.51 7.09
N SER A 20 8.06 8.18 5.94
CA SER A 20 8.15 9.64 5.84
C SER A 20 7.05 10.20 4.95
N ARG A 21 6.70 11.47 5.16
CA ARG A 21 5.70 12.20 4.36
C ARG A 21 6.17 13.62 4.11
N GLU A 22 6.10 14.04 2.85
CA GLU A 22 6.30 15.42 2.38
C GLU A 22 5.12 15.73 1.45
N ALA A 23 3.97 16.10 2.01
CA ALA A 23 2.73 16.24 1.24
C ALA A 23 1.75 17.22 1.89
N ASP A 24 0.94 17.90 1.07
CA ASP A 24 -0.17 18.73 1.57
C ASP A 24 -1.36 17.86 2.06
N PHE A 25 -1.59 16.68 1.47
CA PHE A 25 -2.75 15.82 1.75
C PHE A 25 -2.56 14.92 2.96
N ASN A 26 -3.60 14.76 3.77
CA ASN A 26 -3.56 13.85 4.92
C ASN A 26 -3.95 12.44 4.46
N ASN A 27 -2.95 11.69 3.99
CA ASN A 27 -3.14 10.37 3.41
C ASN A 27 -3.17 9.26 4.46
N GLU A 28 -3.95 8.22 4.19
CA GLU A 28 -3.85 6.92 4.88
C GLU A 28 -3.24 5.88 3.94
N VAL A 29 -2.21 5.17 4.40
CA VAL A 29 -1.64 4.02 3.69
C VAL A 29 -2.01 2.73 4.39
N TYR A 30 -2.36 1.73 3.59
CA TYR A 30 -2.61 0.37 4.05
C TYR A 30 -1.89 -0.64 3.19
N PHE A 31 -1.64 -1.80 3.76
CA PHE A 31 -1.20 -2.98 3.05
C PHE A 31 -2.35 -3.98 2.93
N TYR A 32 -2.48 -4.62 1.77
CA TYR A 32 -3.46 -5.67 1.50
C TYR A 32 -2.77 -6.89 0.91
N ALA A 33 -3.34 -8.07 1.16
CA ALA A 33 -2.85 -9.31 0.57
C ALA A 33 -3.32 -9.44 -0.89
N VAL A 34 -2.48 -10.05 -1.73
CA VAL A 34 -2.81 -10.41 -3.12
C VAL A 34 -2.66 -11.92 -3.30
N ASP A 35 -3.45 -12.47 -4.22
CA ASP A 35 -3.49 -13.90 -4.52
C ASP A 35 -2.17 -14.38 -5.14
N ASP A 36 -1.60 -13.55 -6.02
CA ASP A 36 -0.36 -13.84 -6.74
C ASP A 36 0.35 -12.56 -7.23
N ILE A 37 1.45 -12.75 -7.96
CA ILE A 37 2.29 -11.66 -8.48
C ILE A 37 1.59 -10.76 -9.52
N THR A 38 0.44 -11.17 -10.05
CA THR A 38 -0.37 -10.33 -10.95
C THR A 38 -1.16 -9.26 -10.21
N GLY A 39 -1.26 -9.37 -8.88
CA GLY A 39 -1.99 -8.44 -8.03
C GLY A 39 -3.48 -8.78 -7.87
N ALA A 40 -3.95 -9.91 -8.39
CA ALA A 40 -5.35 -10.30 -8.19
C ALA A 40 -5.71 -10.40 -6.70
N VAL A 41 -6.95 -10.08 -6.36
CA VAL A 41 -7.47 -10.15 -4.99
C VAL A 41 -8.81 -10.87 -5.02
N ASP A 42 -8.93 -11.98 -4.26
CA ASP A 42 -10.14 -12.81 -4.23
C ASP A 42 -10.61 -13.23 -5.65
N GLY A 43 -9.66 -13.47 -6.56
CA GLY A 43 -9.91 -13.82 -7.95
C GLY A 43 -10.33 -12.66 -8.86
N VAL A 44 -10.39 -11.42 -8.35
CA VAL A 44 -10.64 -10.21 -9.13
C VAL A 44 -9.31 -9.69 -9.68
N ALA A 45 -9.19 -9.61 -11.02
CA ALA A 45 -7.97 -9.14 -11.65
C ALA A 45 -7.82 -7.62 -11.50
N VAL A 46 -6.57 -7.15 -11.49
CA VAL A 46 -6.23 -5.72 -11.53
C VAL A 46 -6.97 -5.04 -12.68
N GLY A 47 -7.72 -3.98 -12.36
CA GLY A 47 -8.47 -3.17 -13.33
C GLY A 47 -9.88 -3.69 -13.65
N ASP A 48 -10.27 -4.86 -13.17
CA ASP A 48 -11.65 -5.34 -13.28
C ASP A 48 -12.59 -4.62 -12.31
N GLU A 49 -13.87 -4.60 -12.66
CA GLU A 49 -14.93 -4.07 -11.79
C GLU A 49 -14.91 -4.80 -10.44
N GLY A 50 -14.89 -4.03 -9.34
CA GLY A 50 -14.85 -4.56 -7.98
C GLY A 50 -13.45 -4.72 -7.39
N TYR A 51 -12.37 -4.50 -8.16
CA TYR A 51 -11.00 -4.61 -7.64
C TYR A 51 -10.74 -3.72 -6.42
N LEU A 52 -11.21 -2.46 -6.46
CA LEU A 52 -11.12 -1.52 -5.32
C LEU A 52 -11.73 -2.13 -4.05
N GLN A 53 -12.95 -2.67 -4.14
CA GLN A 53 -13.63 -3.23 -2.99
C GLN A 53 -12.96 -4.52 -2.50
N ALA A 54 -12.47 -5.37 -3.41
CA ALA A 54 -11.72 -6.56 -3.06
C ALA A 54 -10.46 -6.19 -2.25
N ALA A 55 -9.69 -5.22 -2.73
CA ALA A 55 -8.49 -4.75 -2.04
C ALA A 55 -8.78 -4.12 -0.66
N LEU A 56 -9.80 -3.25 -0.56
CA LEU A 56 -10.20 -2.63 0.73
C LEU A 56 -10.76 -3.64 1.73
N ASN A 57 -11.32 -4.76 1.27
CA ASN A 57 -11.77 -5.84 2.14
C ASN A 57 -10.63 -6.79 2.56
N ASN A 58 -9.51 -6.80 1.83
CA ASN A 58 -8.37 -7.67 2.05
C ASN A 58 -7.16 -6.95 2.69
N LEU A 59 -7.42 -5.85 3.41
CA LEU A 59 -6.40 -5.13 4.18
C LEU A 59 -5.84 -6.03 5.30
N VAL A 60 -4.52 -6.03 5.44
CA VAL A 60 -3.75 -6.84 6.41
C VAL A 60 -2.85 -6.00 7.32
N SER A 61 -2.96 -4.68 7.28
CA SER A 61 -2.28 -3.77 8.21
C SER A 61 -3.28 -2.87 8.95
N SER A 62 -2.84 -2.29 10.07
CA SER A 62 -3.42 -1.04 10.57
C SER A 62 -3.13 0.11 9.59
N VAL A 63 -3.72 1.29 9.84
CA VAL A 63 -3.37 2.52 9.12
C VAL A 63 -1.90 2.88 9.33
N LEU A 64 -1.25 3.34 8.27
CA LEU A 64 0.05 4.00 8.30
C LEU A 64 -0.13 5.45 7.85
N SER A 65 0.36 6.38 8.65
CA SER A 65 0.37 7.81 8.36
C SER A 65 1.39 8.48 9.29
N THR A 66 1.94 9.62 8.90
CA THR A 66 2.71 10.50 9.80
C THR A 66 2.38 11.96 9.48
N SER A 67 2.80 12.90 10.32
CA SER A 67 2.62 14.33 10.06
C SER A 67 3.52 14.81 8.92
N ASP A 68 3.25 16.02 8.44
CA ASP A 68 4.07 16.64 7.40
C ASP A 68 5.50 16.89 7.86
N ASP A 69 6.43 16.80 6.91
CA ASP A 69 7.87 16.93 7.13
C ASP A 69 8.41 16.03 8.26
N ASN A 70 7.82 14.85 8.43
CA ASN A 70 8.16 13.95 9.53
C ASN A 70 8.60 12.58 9.05
N THR A 71 9.31 11.89 9.94
CA THR A 71 9.72 10.50 9.75
C THR A 71 9.47 9.72 11.03
N GLU A 72 8.79 8.60 10.91
CA GLU A 72 8.46 7.70 12.02
C GLU A 72 8.89 6.27 11.72
N ASN A 73 9.03 5.49 12.79
CA ASN A 73 9.29 4.06 12.70
C ASN A 73 8.17 3.31 13.40
N GLY A 74 7.87 2.13 12.90
CA GLY A 74 6.85 1.27 13.49
C GLY A 74 7.07 -0.19 13.14
N THR A 75 6.11 -1.00 13.56
CA THR A 75 6.10 -2.45 13.30
C THR A 75 4.74 -2.87 12.77
N LEU A 76 4.72 -3.76 11.79
CA LEU A 76 3.54 -4.46 11.30
C LEU A 76 3.70 -5.95 11.54
N GLU A 77 2.59 -6.68 11.55
CA GLU A 77 2.61 -8.13 11.66
C GLU A 77 1.74 -8.73 10.56
N PHE A 78 2.34 -9.60 9.74
CA PHE A 78 1.70 -10.21 8.59
C PHE A 78 1.69 -11.72 8.70
N ASP A 79 0.75 -12.37 8.01
CA ASP A 79 0.78 -13.83 7.87
C ASP A 79 1.93 -14.25 6.95
N ALA A 80 2.75 -15.19 7.43
CA ALA A 80 3.74 -15.87 6.59
C ALA A 80 3.05 -16.55 5.40
N GLY A 81 3.73 -16.66 4.26
CA GLY A 81 3.16 -17.21 3.04
C GLY A 81 2.48 -16.17 2.14
N SER A 82 2.27 -14.94 2.62
CA SER A 82 1.50 -13.91 1.90
C SER A 82 2.33 -13.13 0.88
N LEU A 83 1.68 -12.66 -0.18
CA LEU A 83 2.15 -11.56 -1.01
C LEU A 83 1.36 -10.30 -0.65
N ILE A 84 2.06 -9.19 -0.44
CA ILE A 84 1.45 -7.99 0.13
C ILE A 84 1.76 -6.77 -0.72
N ALA A 85 0.75 -5.96 -1.02
CA ALA A 85 0.90 -4.73 -1.79
C ALA A 85 0.41 -3.52 -0.98
N PRO A 86 1.02 -2.34 -1.13
CA PRO A 86 0.49 -1.11 -0.56
C PRO A 86 -0.62 -0.50 -1.42
N LEU A 87 -1.50 0.25 -0.78
CA LEU A 87 -2.41 1.23 -1.37
C LEU A 87 -2.37 2.53 -0.55
N ILE A 88 -2.74 3.64 -1.18
CA ILE A 88 -2.90 4.95 -0.53
C ILE A 88 -4.31 5.46 -0.74
N ILE A 89 -4.94 5.94 0.34
CA ILE A 89 -6.18 6.69 0.32
C ILE A 89 -5.80 8.17 0.47
N ALA A 90 -6.02 8.94 -0.60
CA ALA A 90 -5.55 10.32 -0.69
C ALA A 90 -6.53 11.30 -0.02
N ASP A 91 -6.00 12.15 0.86
CA ASP A 91 -6.72 13.18 1.65
C ASP A 91 -8.06 12.71 2.24
N SER A 92 -8.11 11.47 2.71
CA SER A 92 -9.34 10.83 3.17
C SER A 92 -9.03 9.66 4.09
N ASN A 93 -10.04 8.86 4.41
CA ASN A 93 -9.94 7.73 5.33
C ASN A 93 -10.60 6.47 4.76
N LEU A 94 -10.32 5.34 5.42
CA LEU A 94 -10.83 4.03 5.03
C LEU A 94 -12.37 3.96 4.92
N GLU A 95 -13.11 4.57 5.84
CA GLU A 95 -14.58 4.55 5.83
C GLU A 95 -15.11 5.21 4.55
N THR A 96 -14.57 6.39 4.21
CA THR A 96 -14.96 7.12 3.00
C THR A 96 -14.55 6.37 1.73
N ALA A 97 -13.40 5.69 1.74
CA ALA A 97 -12.95 4.85 0.64
C ALA A 97 -13.85 3.63 0.43
N GLN A 98 -14.34 3.01 1.51
CA GLN A 98 -15.27 1.88 1.45
C GLN A 98 -16.65 2.29 0.91
N ASP A 99 -17.06 3.53 1.13
CA ASP A 99 -18.26 4.10 0.52
C ASP A 99 -18.07 4.50 -0.96
N GLY A 100 -16.83 4.44 -1.46
CA GLY A 100 -16.48 4.80 -2.84
C GLY A 100 -16.31 6.30 -3.08
N ASP A 101 -16.23 7.09 -2.00
CA ASP A 101 -16.19 8.56 -2.02
C ASP A 101 -14.77 9.12 -1.79
N ALA A 102 -13.73 8.29 -1.84
CA ALA A 102 -12.33 8.69 -1.72
C ALA A 102 -11.50 8.28 -2.95
N SER A 103 -10.41 9.03 -3.19
CA SER A 103 -9.40 8.63 -4.19
C SER A 103 -8.49 7.58 -3.58
N VAL A 104 -8.38 6.42 -4.24
CA VAL A 104 -7.51 5.32 -3.82
C VAL A 104 -6.58 4.96 -4.96
N TYR A 105 -5.28 4.91 -4.67
CA TYR A 105 -4.27 4.54 -5.64
C TYR A 105 -3.50 3.30 -5.21
N PHE A 106 -3.11 2.51 -6.20
CA PHE A 106 -2.47 1.21 -6.06
C PHE A 106 -1.09 1.19 -6.71
N SER A 107 -0.26 0.23 -6.28
CA SER A 107 1.00 -0.12 -6.96
C SER A 107 0.81 -0.82 -8.31
N PHE A 108 -0.41 -1.23 -8.62
CA PHE A 108 -0.75 -1.77 -9.94
C PHE A 108 -1.45 -0.69 -10.75
N ALA A 109 -0.73 -0.07 -11.69
CA ALA A 109 -1.25 1.04 -12.50
C ALA A 109 -2.57 0.73 -13.23
N GLY A 110 -2.83 -0.55 -13.56
CA GLY A 110 -4.10 -0.98 -14.16
C GLY A 110 -5.33 -0.83 -13.25
N ALA A 111 -5.14 -0.73 -11.93
CA ALA A 111 -6.21 -0.44 -10.97
C ALA A 111 -6.47 1.07 -10.80
N ASN A 112 -5.55 1.93 -11.25
CA ASN A 112 -5.66 3.38 -11.09
C ASN A 112 -6.46 3.97 -12.27
N GLY A 113 -7.49 4.76 -11.98
CA GLY A 113 -8.42 5.26 -13.00
C GLY A 113 -7.79 6.17 -14.06
N ASP A 114 -6.63 6.75 -13.77
CA ASP A 114 -5.82 7.55 -14.69
C ASP A 114 -4.70 6.75 -15.38
N GLY A 115 -4.54 5.48 -15.02
CA GLY A 115 -3.48 4.60 -15.51
C GLY A 115 -2.06 5.01 -15.06
N PHE A 116 -1.93 5.94 -14.13
CA PHE A 116 -0.64 6.35 -13.60
C PHE A 116 -0.14 5.33 -12.56
N ASP A 117 1.18 5.17 -12.49
CA ASP A 117 1.82 4.31 -11.52
C ASP A 117 2.14 5.12 -10.27
N HIS A 118 1.16 5.20 -9.36
CA HIS A 118 1.19 6.04 -8.15
C HIS A 118 2.10 5.49 -7.06
N ILE A 119 2.39 4.18 -7.05
CA ILE A 119 3.20 3.58 -5.99
C ILE A 119 4.28 2.70 -6.60
N LYS A 120 5.52 3.12 -6.46
CA LYS A 120 6.68 2.47 -7.07
C LYS A 120 7.63 1.93 -6.04
N MET A 121 8.36 0.89 -6.44
CA MET A 121 9.53 0.44 -5.70
C MET A 121 10.72 1.31 -6.09
N LEU A 122 11.20 2.13 -5.16
CA LEU A 122 12.34 3.03 -5.36
C LEU A 122 13.68 2.31 -5.14
N ASP A 123 13.69 1.34 -4.23
CA ASP A 123 14.80 0.45 -3.90
C ASP A 123 14.24 -0.84 -3.28
N ASP A 124 15.09 -1.79 -2.93
CA ASP A 124 14.71 -3.01 -2.22
C ASP A 124 13.82 -2.69 -1.01
N ASN A 125 12.57 -3.16 -1.06
CA ASN A 125 11.56 -2.96 -0.03
C ASN A 125 11.24 -1.49 0.32
N THR A 126 11.56 -0.53 -0.55
CA THR A 126 11.21 0.89 -0.38
C THR A 126 10.16 1.30 -1.40
N PHE A 127 9.00 1.73 -0.90
CA PHE A 127 7.86 2.19 -1.68
C PHE A 127 7.79 3.71 -1.63
N GLY A 128 7.74 4.36 -2.79
CA GLY A 128 7.44 5.78 -2.94
C GLY A 128 6.04 5.96 -3.51
N PHE A 129 5.35 7.01 -3.08
CA PHE A 129 3.93 7.24 -3.35
C PHE A 129 3.71 8.63 -3.95
N GLU A 130 2.71 8.75 -4.84
CA GLU A 130 2.13 9.99 -5.34
C GLU A 130 0.63 10.04 -4.96
N ASP A 131 0.17 11.11 -4.33
CA ASP A 131 -1.21 11.26 -3.82
C ASP A 131 -2.13 12.12 -4.71
N LEU A 132 -1.57 12.82 -5.70
CA LEU A 132 -2.30 13.65 -6.63
C LEU A 132 -2.64 12.94 -7.95
N PRO A 133 -3.81 13.20 -8.54
CA PRO A 133 -4.24 12.56 -9.79
C PRO A 133 -3.29 12.86 -10.95
N ASN A 134 -3.09 11.90 -11.84
CA ASN A 134 -2.14 11.89 -12.95
C ASN A 134 -0.66 11.95 -12.51
N GLY A 135 -0.42 11.60 -11.24
CA GLY A 135 0.89 11.50 -10.62
C GLY A 135 1.53 12.83 -10.31
N GLY A 136 0.79 13.78 -9.74
CA GLY A 136 1.35 14.98 -9.11
C GLY A 136 2.57 15.62 -9.80
N ASP A 137 3.62 15.80 -9.03
CA ASP A 137 4.92 16.34 -9.45
C ASP A 137 6.00 15.26 -9.67
N ARG A 138 5.72 13.99 -9.33
CA ARG A 138 6.47 12.78 -9.71
C ARG A 138 7.80 12.60 -9.00
N ASP A 139 7.94 13.11 -7.80
CA ASP A 139 9.12 12.86 -6.96
C ASP A 139 8.98 11.63 -6.04
N PHE A 140 7.75 11.10 -5.89
CA PHE A 140 7.38 9.94 -5.10
C PHE A 140 7.72 10.07 -3.61
N ASN A 141 7.75 11.30 -3.07
CA ASN A 141 8.01 11.57 -1.66
C ASN A 141 6.76 11.92 -0.84
N ASP A 142 5.57 12.04 -1.46
CA ASP A 142 4.31 12.32 -0.77
C ASP A 142 4.16 11.36 0.43
N ILE A 143 4.44 10.08 0.20
CA ILE A 143 4.82 9.13 1.24
C ILE A 143 6.01 8.30 0.76
N VAL A 144 6.92 7.96 1.67
CA VAL A 144 7.91 6.89 1.46
C VAL A 144 7.83 5.89 2.61
N ILE A 145 7.75 4.60 2.29
CA ILE A 145 7.79 3.52 3.27
C ILE A 145 8.92 2.56 2.93
N THR A 146 9.87 2.41 3.84
CA THR A 146 10.91 1.38 3.77
C THR A 146 10.61 0.27 4.77
N VAL A 147 10.57 -0.97 4.28
CA VAL A 147 10.53 -2.17 5.11
C VAL A 147 11.96 -2.62 5.40
N ASN A 148 12.37 -2.49 6.66
CA ASN A 148 13.76 -2.60 7.09
C ASN A 148 14.17 -4.04 7.46
N ASN A 149 13.33 -4.73 8.23
CA ASN A 149 13.63 -6.06 8.77
C ASN A 149 12.39 -6.97 8.76
N PHE A 150 12.65 -8.28 8.67
CA PHE A 150 11.64 -9.33 8.83
C PHE A 150 12.06 -10.26 9.98
N THR A 151 11.16 -10.48 10.93
CA THR A 151 11.36 -11.41 12.05
C THR A 151 10.22 -12.41 12.07
N ALA A 152 10.53 -13.71 12.08
CA ALA A 152 9.57 -14.81 12.07
C ALA A 152 9.82 -15.81 13.21
#